data_AF-S2XJZ2-F1
#
_entry.id   AF-S2XJZ2-F1
#
_cell.length_a   1.000
_cell.length_b   1.000
_cell.length_c   1.000
_cell.angle_alpha   90.00
_cell.angle_beta   90.00
_cell.angle_gamma   90.00
#
_symmetry.space_group_name_H-M   'P 1'
#
loop_
_entity.id
_entity.type
_entity.pdbx_description
1 polymer ?
#
loop_
_entity_poly.entity_id
_entity_poly.type
_entity_poly.pdbx_seq_one_letter_code
_entity_poly.pdbx_strand_id
1 'polypeptide(L)'
;MKKVFIGFNAFLGAFVTTLVILVLSFLYMLFSEGGKLGKRTVYFDTLFFDSADKADGSVSLHFGVENYLPAILTVIILTIFYMIVFFTYKLLRQKQIQLKNSHN
;
A
#
# COMPACT_ATOMS: atom_id res chain seq x y z
N MET A 1 -19.54 -15.99 -10.73
CA MET A 1 -18.56 -15.17 -11.49
C MET A 1 -18.42 -13.73 -10.99
N LYS A 2 -19.49 -12.92 -10.90
CA LYS A 2 -19.39 -11.49 -10.48
C LYS A 2 -18.73 -11.26 -9.10
N LYS A 3 -18.99 -12.11 -8.09
CA LYS A 3 -18.38 -11.99 -6.74
C LYS A 3 -16.87 -12.26 -6.74
N VAL A 4 -16.42 -13.26 -7.51
CA VAL A 4 -15.00 -13.62 -7.66
C VAL A 4 -14.25 -12.47 -8.35
N PHE A 5 -14.86 -11.86 -9.36
CA PHE A 5 -14.28 -10.70 -10.05
C PHE A 5 -14.12 -9.47 -9.13
N ILE A 6 -15.09 -9.24 -8.23
CA ILE A 6 -15.00 -8.17 -7.23
C ILE A 6 -13.86 -8.43 -6.23
N GLY A 7 -13.76 -9.66 -5.70
CA GLY A 7 -12.69 -10.04 -4.77
C GLY A 7 -11.31 -9.90 -5.41
N PHE A 8 -11.15 -10.36 -6.64
CA PHE A 8 -9.89 -10.24 -7.38
C PHE A 8 -9.50 -8.78 -7.64
N ASN A 9 -10.44 -7.95 -8.08
CA ASN A 9 -10.16 -6.52 -8.32
C ASN A 9 -9.86 -5.77 -7.03
N ALA A 10 -10.55 -6.10 -5.93
CA ALA A 10 -10.27 -5.52 -4.62
C ALA A 10 -8.84 -5.89 -4.16
N PHE A 11 -8.45 -7.15 -4.33
CA PHE A 11 -7.09 -7.60 -4.03
C PHE A 11 -6.04 -6.90 -4.91
N LEU A 12 -6.25 -6.84 -6.23
CA LEU A 12 -5.32 -6.19 -7.15
C LEU A 12 -5.17 -4.70 -6.83
N GLY A 13 -6.29 -4.01 -6.56
CA GLY A 13 -6.27 -2.62 -6.13
C GLY A 13 -5.51 -2.45 -4.82
N ALA A 14 -5.77 -3.29 -3.82
CA ALA A 14 -5.07 -3.25 -2.54
C ALA A 14 -3.56 -3.47 -2.71
N PHE A 15 -3.17 -4.43 -3.54
CA PHE A 15 -1.78 -4.72 -3.85
C PHE A 15 -1.07 -3.52 -4.47
N VAL A 16 -1.65 -2.91 -5.51
CA VAL A 16 -1.10 -1.71 -6.15
C VAL A 16 -1.01 -0.54 -5.16
N THR A 17 -2.07 -0.30 -4.37
CA THR A 17 -2.08 0.76 -3.36
C THR A 17 -0.97 0.55 -2.32
N THR A 18 -0.76 -0.68 -1.83
CA THR A 18 0.34 -0.97 -0.91
C THR A 18 1.70 -0.69 -1.53
N LEU A 19 1.93 -1.06 -2.80
CA LEU A 19 3.18 -0.75 -3.50
C LEU A 19 3.42 0.76 -3.59
N VAL A 20 2.40 1.55 -3.92
CA VAL A 20 2.49 3.02 -3.96
C VAL A 20 2.85 3.56 -2.57
N ILE A 21 2.19 3.09 -1.52
CA ILE A 21 2.49 3.51 -0.14
C ILE A 21 3.94 3.18 0.24
N LEU A 22 4.43 1.99 -0.10
CA LEU A 22 5.81 1.58 0.14
C LEU A 22 6.81 2.49 -0.58
N VAL A 23 6.57 2.79 -1.86
CA VAL A 23 7.41 3.69 -2.65
C VAL A 23 7.42 5.09 -2.04
N LEU A 24 6.25 5.65 -1.71
CA LEU A 24 6.17 6.98 -1.10
C LEU A 24 6.86 7.02 0.27
N SER A 25 6.72 5.97 1.07
CA SER A 25 7.38 5.84 2.37
C SER A 25 8.90 5.80 2.22
N PHE A 26 9.39 5.04 1.24
CA PHE A 26 10.82 4.95 0.93
C PHE A 26 11.38 6.29 0.45
N LEU A 27 10.70 6.97 -0.48
CA LEU A 27 11.10 8.30 -0.93
C LEU A 27 11.09 9.30 0.22
N TYR A 28 10.07 9.25 1.08
CA TYR A 28 10.02 10.09 2.28
C TYR A 28 11.22 9.87 3.19
N MET A 29 11.60 8.61 3.46
CA MET A 29 12.80 8.29 4.25
C MET A 29 14.09 8.85 3.61
N LEU A 30 14.23 8.76 2.28
CA LEU A 30 15.40 9.28 1.57
C LEU A 30 15.52 10.80 1.69
N PHE A 31 14.42 11.53 1.56
CA PHE A 31 14.43 13.00 1.54
C PHE A 31 14.29 13.64 2.93
N SER A 32 13.66 12.97 3.90
CA SER A 32 13.44 13.50 5.24
C SER A 32 14.71 13.55 6.09
N GLU A 33 15.60 12.56 5.94
CA GLU A 33 16.75 12.41 6.83
C GLU A 33 18.07 12.94 6.27
N GLY A 34 18.05 13.63 5.12
CA GLY A 34 19.10 14.55 4.69
C GLY A 34 20.53 13.98 4.69
N GLY A 35 20.74 12.80 4.11
CA GLY A 35 22.08 12.25 3.89
C GLY A 35 22.75 11.60 5.12
N LYS A 36 22.00 11.32 6.20
CA LYS A 36 22.51 10.54 7.33
C LYS A 36 22.95 9.14 6.88
N LEU A 37 24.18 8.78 7.24
CA LEU A 37 24.74 7.45 7.05
C LEU A 37 24.14 6.46 8.07
N GLY A 38 24.17 5.18 7.72
CA GLY A 38 23.68 4.06 8.51
C GLY A 38 22.38 3.44 8.03
N LYS A 39 22.01 2.33 8.69
CA LYS A 39 20.78 1.57 8.43
C LYS A 39 19.56 2.30 8.97
N ARG A 40 18.58 2.48 8.08
CA ARG A 40 17.29 3.11 8.34
C ARG A 40 16.20 2.19 7.83
N THR A 41 15.06 2.23 8.51
CA THR A 41 13.90 1.42 8.16
C THR A 41 12.67 2.29 8.03
N VAL A 42 11.74 1.87 7.18
CA VAL A 42 10.47 2.58 6.99
C VAL A 42 9.35 1.58 6.77
N TYR A 43 8.14 2.05 7.06
CA TYR A 43 6.90 1.28 6.92
C TYR A 43 6.93 0.02 7.78
N PHE A 44 6.96 0.21 9.11
CA PHE A 44 6.98 -0.89 10.09
C PHE A 44 8.13 -1.88 9.88
N ASP A 45 9.33 -1.36 9.58
CA ASP A 45 10.51 -2.16 9.26
C ASP A 45 10.37 -3.05 8.02
N THR A 46 9.42 -2.75 7.12
CA THR A 46 9.33 -3.48 5.87
C THR A 46 10.49 -3.17 4.96
N LEU A 47 10.76 -1.90 4.70
CA LEU A 47 11.87 -1.50 3.82
C LEU A 47 13.03 -1.02 4.66
N PHE A 48 14.25 -1.35 4.22
CA PHE A 48 15.47 -0.81 4.79
C PHE A 48 16.29 -0.09 3.73
N PHE A 49 17.05 0.90 4.18
CA PHE A 49 18.09 1.57 3.44
C PHE A 49 19.31 1.70 4.34
N ASP A 50 20.43 1.14 3.93
CA ASP A 50 21.70 1.19 4.62
C ASP A 50 22.72 1.89 3.72
N SER A 51 23.46 2.81 4.33
CA SER A 51 24.45 3.62 3.65
C SER A 51 25.71 3.70 4.48
N ALA A 52 26.85 3.34 3.89
CA ALA A 52 28.13 3.33 4.58
C ALA A 52 29.21 3.92 3.68
N ASP A 53 30.07 4.77 4.25
CA ASP A 53 31.26 5.27 3.58
C ASP A 53 32.27 4.13 3.36
N LYS A 54 32.87 4.11 2.18
CA LYS A 54 33.97 3.22 1.85
C LYS A 54 35.31 3.95 1.97
N ALA A 55 36.37 3.17 2.17
CA ALA A 55 37.73 3.67 2.30
C ALA A 55 38.25 4.44 1.06
N ASP A 56 37.61 4.25 -0.10
CA ASP A 56 37.91 4.95 -1.36
C ASP A 56 37.18 6.30 -1.51
N GLY A 57 36.43 6.73 -0.49
CA GLY A 57 35.63 7.96 -0.50
C GLY A 57 34.30 7.83 -1.24
N SER A 58 33.92 6.63 -1.71
CA SER A 58 32.59 6.35 -2.25
C SER A 58 31.61 5.93 -1.16
N VAL A 59 30.30 5.99 -1.46
CA VAL A 59 29.23 5.54 -0.54
C VAL A 59 28.63 4.24 -1.06
N SER A 60 28.64 3.19 -0.24
CA SER A 60 27.84 1.99 -0.48
C SER A 60 26.38 2.24 -0.15
N LEU A 61 25.48 1.85 -1.05
CA LEU A 61 24.03 1.93 -0.86
C LEU A 61 23.44 0.52 -0.94
N HIS A 62 22.83 0.08 0.14
CA HIS A 62 22.14 -1.20 0.23
C HIS A 62 20.68 -0.91 0.59
N PHE A 63 19.75 -1.47 -0.16
CA PHE A 63 18.33 -1.34 0.17
C PHE A 63 17.60 -2.62 -0.17
N GLY A 64 16.48 -2.84 0.51
CA GLY A 64 15.69 -4.04 0.31
C GLY A 64 14.53 -4.14 1.26
N VAL A 65 14.01 -5.36 1.37
CA VAL A 65 12.92 -5.70 2.27
C VAL A 65 13.49 -6.46 3.46
N GLU A 66 13.29 -5.93 4.66
CA GLU A 66 13.68 -6.59 5.92
C GLU A 66 12.51 -7.44 6.44
N ASN A 67 11.29 -6.88 6.47
CA ASN A 67 10.10 -7.56 6.98
C ASN A 67 8.91 -7.46 6.02
N TYR A 68 8.55 -8.58 5.39
CA TYR A 68 7.40 -8.64 4.47
C TYR A 68 6.03 -8.57 5.17
N LEU A 69 5.98 -8.86 6.48
CA LEU A 69 4.73 -9.09 7.20
C LEU A 69 3.82 -7.84 7.26
N PRO A 70 4.29 -6.62 7.54
CA PRO A 70 3.46 -5.41 7.52
C PRO A 70 2.88 -5.10 6.13
N ALA A 71 3.64 -5.32 5.05
CA ALA A 71 3.15 -5.15 3.69
C ALA A 71 2.02 -6.15 3.38
N ILE A 72 2.19 -7.42 3.75
CA ILE A 72 1.16 -8.45 3.59
C ILE A 72 -0.10 -8.09 4.38
N LEU A 73 0.05 -7.70 5.65
CA LEU A 73 -1.07 -7.27 6.48
C LEU A 73 -1.80 -6.08 5.87
N THR A 74 -1.09 -5.11 5.31
CA THR A 74 -1.70 -3.97 4.64
C THR A 74 -2.51 -4.40 3.43
N VAL A 75 -1.99 -5.29 2.58
CA VAL A 75 -2.75 -5.83 1.44
C VAL A 75 -4.04 -6.50 1.92
N ILE A 76 -3.97 -7.31 2.99
CA ILE A 76 -5.15 -7.97 3.56
C ILE A 76 -6.18 -6.95 4.05
N ILE A 77 -5.74 -5.97 4.86
CA ILE A 77 -6.60 -4.93 5.43
C ILE A 77 -7.26 -4.09 4.31
N LEU A 78 -6.48 -3.65 3.33
CA LEU A 78 -6.98 -2.87 2.19
C LEU A 78 -7.94 -3.68 1.32
N THR A 79 -7.68 -4.98 1.13
CA THR A 79 -8.58 -5.86 0.38
C THR A 79 -9.93 -5.95 1.08
N ILE A 80 -9.94 -6.17 2.40
CA ILE A 80 -11.17 -6.20 3.20
C ILE A 80 -11.90 -4.85 3.12
N PHE A 81 -11.16 -3.75 3.28
CA PHE A 81 -11.70 -2.40 3.19
C PHE A 81 -12.37 -2.14 1.84
N TYR A 82 -11.70 -2.45 0.72
CA TYR A 82 -12.26 -2.28 -0.62
C TYR A 82 -13.49 -3.17 -0.87
N MET A 83 -13.52 -4.39 -0.33
CA MET A 83 -14.71 -5.23 -0.38
C MET A 83 -15.90 -4.60 0.35
N ILE A 84 -15.68 -4.05 1.56
CA ILE A 84 -16.72 -3.36 2.34
C ILE A 84 -17.23 -2.13 1.57
N VAL A 85 -16.33 -1.30 1.06
CA VAL A 85 -16.67 -0.11 0.27
C VAL A 85 -17.51 -0.50 -0.94
N PHE A 86 -17.09 -1.52 -1.68
CA PHE A 86 -17.82 -1.98 -2.86
C PHE A 86 -19.22 -2.49 -2.52
N PHE A 87 -19.36 -3.28 -1.44
CA PHE A 87 -20.64 -3.81 -0.99
C PHE A 87 -21.59 -2.69 -0.57
N THR A 88 -21.11 -1.74 0.22
CA THR A 88 -21.87 -0.57 0.67
C THR A 88 -22.30 0.30 -0.52
N TYR A 89 -21.39 0.57 -1.45
CA TYR A 89 -21.71 1.33 -2.66
C TYR A 89 -22.81 0.67 -3.49
N LYS A 90 -22.74 -0.66 -3.66
CA LYS A 90 -23.77 -1.41 -4.38
C LYS A 90 -25.13 -1.32 -3.69
N LEU A 91 -25.17 -1.46 -2.37
CA LEU A 91 -26.40 -1.39 -1.58
C LEU A 91 -27.05 0.01 -1.67
N LEU A 92 -26.25 1.06 -1.55
CA LEU A 92 -26.70 2.45 -1.68
C LEU A 92 -27.24 2.73 -3.10
N ARG A 93 -26.51 2.30 -4.13
CA ARG A 93 -26.93 2.49 -5.53
C ARG A 93 -28.24 1.77 -5.84
N GLN A 94 -28.46 0.57 -5.29
CA GLN A 94 -29.73 -0.15 -5.44
C GLN A 94 -30.90 0.59 -4.80
N LYS A 95 -30.72 1.08 -3.56
CA LYS A 95 -31.74 1.89 -2.88
C LYS A 95 -32.06 3.17 -3.66
N GLN A 96 -31.05 3.85 -4.18
CA GLN A 96 -31.25 5.06 -4.99
C GLN A 96 -32.08 4.80 -6.26
N ILE A 97 -31.81 3.69 -6.97
CA ILE A 97 -32.58 3.31 -8.16
C ILE A 97 -34.02 2.97 -7.80
N GLN A 98 -34.26 2.26 -6.69
CA GLN A 98 -35.61 1.94 -6.23
C GLN A 98 -36.42 3.19 -5.90
N LEU A 99 -35.83 4.15 -5.18
CA LEU A 99 -36.48 5.41 -4.85
C LEU A 99 -36.78 6.26 -6.10
N LYS A 100 -35.89 6.23 -7.09
CA LYS A 100 -36.13 6.93 -8.36
C LYS A 100 -37.29 6.32 -9.15
N ASN A 101 -37.42 4.99 -9.13
CA ASN A 101 -38.47 4.29 -9.87
C ASN A 101 -39.82 4.31 -9.15
N SER A 102 -39.89 4.58 -7.84
CA SER A 102 -41.16 4.72 -7.12
C SER A 102 -41.80 6.11 -7.24
N HIS A 103 -41.06 7.08 -7.78
CA HIS A 103 -41.53 8.47 -7.98
C HIS A 103 -41.85 8.81 -9.44
N ASN A 104 -41.62 7.89 -10.38
CA ASN A 104 -42.10 7.95 -11.77
C ASN A 104 -43.29 7.02 -11.96
#